data_AF-A0AAN8LCR4-F1
#
_entry.id   AF-A0AAN8LCR4-F1
#
_cell.length_a   1.000
_cell.length_b   1.000
_cell.length_c   1.000
_cell.angle_alpha   90.00
_cell.angle_beta   90.00
_cell.angle_gamma   90.00
#
_symmetry.space_group_name_H-M   'P 1'
#
loop_
_entity.id
_entity.type
_entity.pdbx_description
1 polymer ?
#
loop_
_entity_poly.entity_id
_entity_poly.type
_entity_poly.pdbx_seq_one_letter_code
_entity_poly.pdbx_strand_id
1 'polypeptide(L)'
;MEVPASEVCRITVNAAARYQKPNLTVNSTDMTLVCTTYGGFPEAQMTWRTHNRTLDPQEAVTKTTQDPGTRTYNISSRVNGTEGQNMTCSVHNPTLNEIRSTSIVIPKKENLSLGISLAVCASVIISLIAVTLCIKYLNFRKPRRKMIHCCPQSDPEHPPQEPEIEELNPQQ
;
A
#
# COMPACT_ATOMS: atom_id res chain seq x y z
N MET A 1 -59.57 47.98 -46.48
CA MET A 1 -58.20 47.85 -47.01
C MET A 1 -57.41 47.13 -45.93
N GLU A 2 -57.36 45.80 -45.97
CA GLU A 2 -56.65 44.99 -44.99
C GLU A 2 -55.16 44.98 -45.34
N VAL A 3 -54.32 45.28 -44.34
CA VAL A 3 -52.85 45.23 -44.46
C VAL A 3 -52.44 43.75 -44.50
N PRO A 4 -51.65 43.28 -45.49
CA PRO A 4 -51.24 41.90 -45.55
C PRO A 4 -50.30 41.60 -44.38
N ALA A 5 -50.55 40.50 -43.68
CA ALA A 5 -49.70 40.03 -42.60
C ALA A 5 -48.29 39.77 -43.15
N SER A 6 -47.29 40.50 -42.64
CA SER A 6 -45.89 40.29 -43.01
C SER A 6 -45.45 38.88 -42.59
N GLU A 7 -44.98 38.06 -43.52
CA GLU A 7 -44.33 36.79 -43.19
C GLU A 7 -43.03 37.06 -42.42
N VAL A 8 -42.99 36.60 -41.17
CA VAL A 8 -41.80 36.71 -40.32
C VAL A 8 -40.92 35.48 -40.54
N CYS A 9 -39.72 35.68 -41.10
CA CYS A 9 -38.72 34.62 -41.19
C CYS A 9 -38.14 34.34 -39.79
N ARG A 10 -38.29 33.10 -39.29
CA ARG A 10 -37.69 32.65 -38.03
C ARG A 10 -36.44 31.83 -38.29
N ILE A 11 -35.33 32.23 -37.68
CA ILE A 11 -34.05 31.50 -37.72
C ILE A 11 -33.79 30.94 -36.33
N THR A 12 -33.48 29.65 -36.25
CA THR A 12 -33.07 28.97 -35.00
C THR A 12 -31.59 28.63 -35.07
N VAL A 13 -30.84 28.98 -34.03
CA VAL A 13 -29.41 28.64 -33.91
C VAL A 13 -29.22 27.73 -32.71
N ASN A 14 -28.53 26.61 -32.91
CA ASN A 14 -28.15 25.69 -31.85
C ASN A 14 -26.72 26.00 -31.41
N ALA A 15 -26.53 26.26 -30.13
CA ALA A 15 -25.21 26.49 -29.55
C ALA A 15 -24.73 25.24 -28.78
N ALA A 16 -23.42 25.00 -28.82
CA ALA A 16 -22.78 23.95 -28.04
C ALA A 16 -21.35 24.32 -27.64
N ALA A 17 -20.95 23.88 -26.46
CA ALA A 17 -19.59 24.01 -25.95
C ALA A 17 -19.11 22.65 -25.45
N ARG A 18 -17.87 22.31 -25.79
CA ARG A 18 -17.23 21.06 -25.40
C ARG A 18 -16.90 21.09 -23.91
N TYR A 19 -17.28 20.03 -23.21
CA TYR A 19 -16.83 19.79 -21.84
C TYR A 19 -15.33 19.54 -21.80
N GLN A 20 -14.65 20.11 -20.80
CA GLN A 20 -13.25 19.78 -20.53
C GLN A 20 -13.10 18.29 -20.20
N LYS A 21 -11.89 17.74 -20.39
CA LYS A 21 -11.59 16.36 -20.00
C LYS A 21 -11.91 16.19 -18.50
N PRO A 22 -12.77 15.23 -18.13
CA PRO A 22 -13.15 15.05 -16.73
C PRO A 22 -11.93 14.79 -15.86
N ASN A 23 -11.86 15.46 -14.71
CA ASN A 23 -10.86 15.22 -13.69
C ASN A 23 -11.43 14.24 -12.66
N LEU A 24 -10.82 13.06 -12.54
CA LEU A 24 -11.25 11.98 -11.67
C LEU A 24 -10.26 11.82 -10.51
N THR A 25 -10.76 11.95 -9.28
CA THR A 25 -9.97 11.84 -8.05
C THR A 25 -10.51 10.75 -7.13
N VAL A 26 -9.64 10.16 -6.34
CA VAL A 26 -9.98 9.10 -5.37
C VAL A 26 -9.63 9.60 -3.97
N ASN A 27 -10.57 9.48 -3.06
CA ASN A 27 -10.34 9.61 -1.62
C ASN A 27 -10.19 8.20 -1.04
N SER A 28 -8.95 7.84 -0.67
CA SER A 28 -8.60 6.52 -0.13
C SER A 28 -9.06 6.29 1.32
N THR A 29 -9.36 7.35 2.06
CA THR A 29 -9.87 7.24 3.44
C THR A 29 -11.33 6.79 3.43
N ASP A 30 -12.16 7.43 2.61
CA ASP A 30 -13.59 7.17 2.53
C ASP A 30 -13.96 6.20 1.40
N MET A 31 -12.97 5.76 0.61
CA MET A 31 -13.16 4.94 -0.59
C MET A 31 -14.19 5.55 -1.56
N THR A 32 -14.13 6.87 -1.76
CA THR A 32 -15.04 7.59 -2.67
C THR A 32 -14.28 8.16 -3.87
N LEU A 33 -14.99 8.29 -5.00
CA LEU A 33 -14.48 8.92 -6.20
C LEU A 33 -15.25 10.19 -6.49
N VAL A 34 -14.55 11.22 -6.95
CA VAL A 34 -15.16 12.47 -7.40
C VAL A 34 -14.68 12.76 -8.81
N CYS A 35 -15.63 12.91 -9.73
CA CYS A 35 -15.38 13.30 -11.11
C CYS A 35 -15.94 14.70 -11.35
N THR A 36 -15.12 15.60 -11.90
CA THR A 36 -15.51 16.97 -12.21
C THR A 36 -15.23 17.31 -13.67
N THR A 37 -16.09 18.10 -14.29
CA THR A 37 -15.90 18.67 -15.63
C THR A 37 -16.54 20.04 -15.71
N TYR A 38 -16.03 20.89 -16.61
CA TYR A 38 -16.34 22.30 -16.67
C TYR A 38 -16.57 22.79 -18.09
N GLY A 39 -17.30 23.90 -18.23
CA GLY A 39 -17.34 24.70 -19.45
C GLY A 39 -18.20 24.13 -20.58
N GLY A 40 -19.05 23.15 -20.33
CA GLY A 40 -19.85 22.50 -21.38
C GLY A 40 -21.20 23.15 -21.61
N PHE A 41 -21.75 23.01 -22.83
CA PHE A 41 -23.10 23.45 -23.15
C PHE A 41 -23.68 22.57 -24.27
N PRO A 42 -24.97 22.18 -24.23
CA PRO A 42 -25.94 22.40 -23.16
C PRO A 42 -25.64 21.57 -21.90
N GLU A 43 -26.55 21.60 -20.91
CA GLU A 43 -26.47 20.72 -19.74
C GLU A 43 -26.38 19.26 -20.18
N ALA A 44 -25.41 18.52 -19.64
CA ALA A 44 -25.17 17.13 -19.95
C ALA A 44 -25.34 16.25 -18.71
N GLN A 45 -25.49 14.95 -18.95
CA GLN A 45 -25.49 13.94 -17.89
C GLN A 45 -24.11 13.31 -17.78
N MET A 46 -23.67 13.10 -16.54
CA MET A 46 -22.47 12.32 -16.23
C MET A 46 -22.86 10.89 -15.86
N THR A 47 -22.18 9.93 -16.48
CA THR A 47 -22.39 8.50 -16.24
C THR A 47 -21.14 7.86 -15.66
N TRP A 48 -21.35 6.86 -14.83
CA TRP A 48 -20.28 6.06 -14.24
C TRP A 48 -20.34 4.63 -14.77
N ARG A 49 -19.17 4.07 -15.06
CA ARG A 49 -19.03 2.70 -15.53
C ARG A 49 -17.93 2.00 -14.76
N THR A 50 -18.22 0.79 -14.33
CA THR A 50 -17.25 -0.17 -13.83
C THR A 50 -16.77 -1.04 -14.99
N HIS A 51 -15.82 -1.96 -14.77
CA HIS A 51 -15.48 -2.96 -15.78
C HIS A 51 -16.70 -3.80 -16.24
N ASN A 52 -17.64 -4.09 -15.33
CA ASN A 52 -18.71 -5.06 -15.55
C ASN A 52 -20.06 -4.44 -15.93
N ARG A 53 -20.35 -3.22 -15.44
CA ARG A 53 -21.65 -2.57 -15.60
C ARG A 53 -21.56 -1.05 -15.55
N THR A 54 -22.55 -0.40 -16.15
CA THR A 54 -22.87 1.01 -15.89
C THR A 54 -23.55 1.12 -14.52
N LEU A 55 -23.23 2.18 -13.78
CA LEU A 55 -23.90 2.46 -12.51
C LEU A 55 -25.26 3.12 -12.77
N ASP A 56 -26.23 2.80 -11.92
CA ASP A 56 -27.52 3.48 -11.92
C ASP A 56 -27.34 4.92 -11.43
N PRO A 57 -28.14 5.89 -11.93
CA PRO A 57 -28.03 7.28 -11.51
C PRO A 57 -28.15 7.50 -10.00
N GLN A 58 -28.86 6.61 -9.27
CA GLN A 58 -29.04 6.70 -7.82
C GLN A 58 -27.79 6.31 -7.02
N GLU A 59 -26.85 5.61 -7.63
CA GLU A 59 -25.56 5.26 -6.99
C GLU A 59 -24.58 6.44 -6.98
N ALA A 60 -24.91 7.50 -7.72
CA ALA A 60 -24.08 8.69 -7.86
C ALA A 60 -24.78 9.94 -7.31
N VAL A 61 -24.04 10.72 -6.51
CA VAL A 61 -24.47 12.05 -6.10
C VAL A 61 -23.92 13.06 -7.10
N THR A 62 -24.77 13.56 -7.98
CA THR A 62 -24.38 14.49 -9.05
C THR A 62 -24.93 15.89 -8.79
N LYS A 63 -24.06 16.90 -8.92
CA LYS A 63 -24.39 18.31 -8.84
C LYS A 63 -23.97 18.99 -10.14
N THR A 64 -24.93 19.66 -10.77
CA THR A 64 -24.69 20.53 -11.92
C THR A 64 -24.84 21.99 -11.49
N THR A 65 -23.97 22.85 -11.99
CA THR A 65 -24.03 24.30 -11.76
C THR A 65 -23.79 25.02 -13.08
N GLN A 66 -24.46 26.15 -13.27
CA GLN A 66 -24.22 27.01 -14.43
C GLN A 66 -23.34 28.18 -14.01
N ASP A 67 -22.27 28.43 -14.77
CA ASP A 67 -21.42 29.58 -14.59
C ASP A 67 -22.17 30.86 -15.01
N PRO A 68 -22.28 31.88 -14.13
CA PRO A 68 -23.09 33.05 -14.41
C PRO A 68 -22.51 33.95 -15.52
N GLY A 69 -21.19 33.91 -15.75
CA GLY A 69 -20.52 34.74 -16.76
C GLY A 69 -20.54 34.12 -18.15
N THR A 70 -20.12 32.86 -18.26
CA THR A 70 -20.01 32.12 -19.53
C THR A 70 -21.31 31.39 -19.92
N ARG A 71 -22.26 31.23 -18.99
CA ARG A 71 -23.51 30.47 -19.16
C ARG A 71 -23.30 28.98 -19.47
N THR A 72 -22.08 28.48 -19.28
CA THR A 72 -21.72 27.07 -19.45
C THR A 72 -21.98 26.26 -18.17
N TYR A 73 -22.06 24.95 -18.29
CA TYR A 73 -22.34 24.01 -17.21
C TYR A 73 -21.08 23.32 -16.70
N ASN A 74 -21.02 23.21 -15.38
CA ASN A 74 -20.00 22.49 -14.63
C ASN A 74 -20.68 21.36 -13.85
N ILE A 75 -20.14 20.16 -13.93
CA ILE A 75 -20.72 18.94 -13.34
C ILE A 75 -19.72 18.33 -12.37
N SER A 76 -20.18 18.01 -11.16
CA SER A 76 -19.44 17.26 -10.15
C SER A 76 -20.26 16.05 -9.74
N SER A 77 -19.71 14.85 -9.89
CA SER A 77 -20.37 13.61 -9.51
C SER A 77 -19.51 12.81 -8.53
N ARG A 78 -20.14 12.23 -7.51
CA ARG A 78 -19.49 11.41 -6.48
C ARG A 78 -20.11 10.02 -6.43
N VAL A 79 -19.26 8.99 -6.35
CA VAL A 79 -19.67 7.58 -6.17
C VAL A 79 -18.81 6.90 -5.11
N ASN A 80 -19.32 5.82 -4.53
CA ASN A 80 -18.52 4.92 -3.71
C ASN A 80 -17.70 3.98 -4.61
N GLY A 81 -16.49 3.66 -4.16
CA GLY A 81 -15.53 2.81 -4.86
C GLY A 81 -15.19 1.55 -4.09
N THR A 82 -14.75 0.53 -4.82
CA THR A 82 -14.22 -0.72 -4.26
C THR A 82 -12.74 -0.86 -4.62
N GLU A 83 -11.90 -1.30 -3.69
CA GLU A 83 -10.46 -1.47 -3.94
C GLU A 83 -10.19 -2.38 -5.13
N GLY A 84 -9.24 -1.99 -5.99
CA GLY A 84 -8.89 -2.73 -7.21
C GLY A 84 -9.93 -2.64 -8.34
N GLN A 85 -11.06 -1.95 -8.14
CA GLN A 85 -12.06 -1.76 -9.18
C GLN A 85 -11.65 -0.67 -10.17
N ASN A 86 -11.83 -0.92 -11.47
CA ASN A 86 -11.70 0.10 -12.51
C ASN A 86 -13.00 0.89 -12.63
N MET A 87 -12.89 2.21 -12.45
CA MET A 87 -13.98 3.17 -12.52
C MET A 87 -13.74 4.15 -13.66
N THR A 88 -14.77 4.39 -14.46
CA THR A 88 -14.76 5.37 -15.55
C THR A 88 -15.92 6.34 -15.36
N CYS A 89 -15.64 7.64 -15.34
CA CYS A 89 -16.69 8.66 -15.49
C CYS A 89 -16.70 9.19 -16.92
N SER A 90 -17.89 9.46 -17.45
CA SER A 90 -18.09 9.97 -18.82
C SER A 90 -19.14 11.08 -18.84
N VAL A 91 -18.94 12.09 -19.67
CA VAL A 91 -19.93 13.14 -19.95
C VAL A 91 -20.23 13.14 -21.45
N HIS A 92 -21.52 13.14 -21.80
CA HIS A 92 -21.98 13.12 -23.20
C HIS A 92 -22.61 14.48 -23.56
N ASN A 93 -22.03 15.18 -24.53
CA ASN A 93 -22.63 16.37 -25.12
C ASN A 93 -23.53 15.95 -26.30
N PRO A 94 -24.87 16.08 -26.20
CA PRO A 94 -25.79 15.59 -27.23
C PRO A 94 -25.77 16.46 -28.50
N THR A 95 -25.43 17.74 -28.39
CA THR A 95 -25.40 18.65 -29.55
C THR A 95 -24.13 18.46 -30.39
N LEU A 96 -23.01 18.13 -29.74
CA LEU A 96 -21.75 17.78 -30.41
C LEU A 96 -21.63 16.28 -30.71
N ASN A 97 -22.53 15.45 -30.17
CA ASN A 97 -22.43 13.99 -30.18
C ASN A 97 -21.03 13.49 -29.72
N GLU A 98 -20.53 14.08 -28.63
CA GLU A 98 -19.17 13.86 -28.13
C GLU A 98 -19.18 13.33 -26.70
N ILE A 99 -18.37 12.30 -26.44
CA ILE A 99 -18.17 11.74 -25.10
C ILE A 99 -16.75 12.05 -24.63
N ARG A 100 -16.65 12.63 -23.42
CA ARG A 100 -15.38 12.82 -22.72
C ARG A 100 -15.36 11.95 -21.48
N SER A 101 -14.34 11.12 -21.33
CA SER A 101 -14.23 10.18 -20.22
C SER A 101 -12.84 10.18 -19.58
N THR A 102 -12.77 9.68 -18.35
CA THR A 102 -11.52 9.39 -17.64
C THR A 102 -11.72 8.18 -16.74
N SER A 103 -10.71 7.33 -16.69
CA SER A 103 -10.73 6.06 -15.95
C SER A 103 -9.62 6.03 -14.90
N ILE A 104 -9.87 5.36 -13.78
CA ILE A 104 -8.88 5.08 -12.75
C ILE A 104 -9.11 3.70 -12.15
N VAL A 105 -8.03 3.04 -11.77
CA VAL A 105 -8.08 1.83 -10.94
C VAL A 105 -7.89 2.27 -9.49
N ILE A 106 -8.84 1.92 -8.63
CA ILE A 106 -8.78 2.28 -7.22
C ILE A 106 -7.64 1.48 -6.57
N PRO A 107 -6.65 2.13 -5.93
CA PRO A 107 -5.53 1.42 -5.33
C PRO A 107 -6.02 0.48 -4.22
N LYS A 108 -5.39 -0.70 -4.13
CA LYS A 108 -5.63 -1.61 -3.00
C LYS A 108 -4.87 -1.11 -1.79
N LYS A 109 -5.48 -1.20 -0.61
CA LYS A 109 -4.78 -0.88 0.63
C LYS A 109 -3.82 -2.03 0.92
N GLU A 110 -2.53 -1.77 0.72
CA GLU A 110 -1.50 -2.74 1.06
C GLU A 110 -1.48 -2.92 2.59
N ASN A 111 -1.71 -4.15 3.06
CA ASN A 111 -1.64 -4.51 4.49
C ASN A 111 -0.17 -4.60 4.96
N LEU A 112 0.63 -3.58 4.64
CA LEU A 112 2.05 -3.54 4.98
C LEU A 112 2.26 -3.52 6.51
N SER A 113 1.29 -2.98 7.27
CA SER A 113 1.35 -2.91 8.74
C SER A 113 1.29 -4.27 9.43
N LEU A 114 0.60 -5.26 8.86
CA LEU A 114 0.51 -6.59 9.46
C LEU A 114 1.85 -7.32 9.39
N GLY A 115 2.52 -7.23 8.24
CA GLY A 115 3.85 -7.81 8.03
C GLY A 115 4.92 -7.17 8.92
N ILE A 116 4.90 -5.83 9.05
CA ILE A 116 5.85 -5.11 9.92
C ILE A 116 5.61 -5.46 11.39
N SER A 117 4.35 -5.51 11.84
CA SER A 117 4.03 -5.86 13.23
C SER A 117 4.50 -7.28 13.59
N LEU A 118 4.24 -8.26 12.72
CA LEU A 118 4.72 -9.64 12.90
C LEU A 118 6.24 -9.73 12.91
N ALA A 119 6.93 -9.03 12.01
CA ALA A 119 8.38 -9.02 11.94
C ALA A 119 9.03 -8.41 13.20
N VAL A 120 8.48 -7.30 13.70
CA VAL A 120 8.94 -6.66 14.94
C VAL A 120 8.72 -7.60 16.12
N CYS A 121 7.52 -8.17 16.28
CA CYS A 121 7.23 -9.13 17.35
C CYS A 121 8.18 -10.34 17.32
N ALA A 122 8.42 -10.92 16.13
CA ALA A 122 9.36 -12.03 15.97
C ALA A 122 10.80 -11.64 16.37
N SER A 123 11.25 -10.45 15.97
CA SER A 123 12.59 -9.96 16.30
C SER A 123 12.82 -9.76 17.80
N VAL A 124 11.80 -9.27 18.53
CA VAL A 124 11.85 -9.11 19.99
C VAL A 124 11.92 -10.48 20.67
N ILE A 125 11.10 -11.44 20.24
CA ILE A 125 11.08 -12.80 20.81
C ILE A 125 12.45 -13.49 20.61
N ILE A 126 13.01 -13.42 19.41
CA ILE A 126 14.33 -14.01 19.09
C ILE A 126 15.41 -13.38 19.97
N SER A 127 15.38 -12.06 20.15
CA SER A 127 16.35 -11.34 21.00
C SER A 127 16.25 -11.78 22.47
N LEU A 128 15.05 -11.95 23.01
CA LEU A 128 14.84 -12.44 24.38
C LEU A 128 15.36 -13.88 24.58
N ILE A 129 15.15 -14.75 23.60
CA ILE A 129 15.67 -16.13 23.61
C ILE A 129 17.20 -16.12 23.56
N ALA A 130 17.80 -15.31 22.69
CA ALA A 130 19.25 -15.17 22.61
C ALA A 130 19.85 -14.67 23.92
N VAL A 131 19.25 -13.65 24.54
CA VAL A 131 19.70 -13.11 25.84
C VAL A 131 19.60 -14.16 26.95
N THR A 132 18.49 -14.88 27.03
CA THR A 132 18.32 -15.95 28.04
C THR A 132 19.31 -17.10 27.84
N LEU A 133 19.57 -17.52 26.60
CA LEU A 133 20.61 -18.51 26.29
C LEU A 133 22.02 -17.99 26.63
N CYS A 134 22.34 -16.74 26.32
CA CYS A 134 23.61 -16.11 26.68
C CYS A 134 23.82 -16.06 28.20
N ILE A 135 22.80 -15.68 28.98
CA ILE A 135 22.87 -15.66 30.45
C ILE A 135 23.11 -17.07 30.98
N LYS A 136 22.38 -18.08 30.50
CA LYS A 136 22.60 -19.47 30.93
C LYS A 136 23.99 -19.97 30.56
N TYR A 137 24.47 -19.66 29.36
CA TYR A 137 25.82 -20.01 28.91
C TYR A 137 26.90 -19.39 29.78
N LEU A 138 26.80 -18.09 30.10
CA LEU A 138 27.74 -17.38 30.98
C LEU A 138 27.73 -17.95 32.41
N ASN A 139 26.56 -18.36 32.92
CA ASN A 139 26.45 -19.01 34.23
C ASN A 139 27.05 -20.42 34.23
N PHE A 140 26.86 -21.20 33.15
CA PHE A 140 27.47 -22.52 32.99
C PHE A 140 28.99 -22.44 32.81
N ARG A 141 29.48 -21.38 32.16
CA ARG A 141 30.90 -21.06 32.01
C ARG A 141 31.56 -20.49 33.27
N LYS A 142 30.88 -20.44 34.42
CA LYS A 142 31.53 -20.23 35.73
C LYS A 142 31.83 -21.59 36.42
N PRO A 143 32.83 -22.39 36.01
CA PRO A 143 33.33 -23.47 36.87
C PRO A 143 34.19 -22.89 38.00
N ARG A 144 33.90 -23.35 39.23
CA ARG A 144 34.64 -23.17 40.50
C ARG A 144 36.07 -22.60 40.35
N ARG A 145 36.29 -21.32 40.71
CA ARG A 145 37.65 -20.86 41.09
C ARG A 145 38.01 -21.56 42.41
N LYS A 146 39.04 -22.40 42.33
CA LYS A 146 39.52 -23.34 43.37
C LYS A 146 40.02 -22.59 44.62
N MET A 147 39.65 -23.07 45.80
CA MET A 147 40.37 -22.82 47.06
C MET A 147 41.47 -23.87 47.17
N ILE A 148 42.73 -23.45 46.98
CA ILE A 148 43.91 -24.29 47.19
C ILE A 148 44.35 -24.04 48.63
N HIS A 149 44.28 -25.08 49.46
CA HIS A 149 44.75 -25.10 50.85
C HIS A 149 46.26 -25.38 50.84
N CYS A 150 47.06 -24.60 51.57
CA CYS A 150 48.50 -24.80 51.70
C CYS A 150 48.86 -25.76 52.86
N CYS A 151 49.84 -26.63 52.56
CA CYS A 151 50.87 -27.27 53.40
C CYS A 151 50.47 -28.36 54.43
N PRO A 152 51.44 -29.18 54.92
CA PRO A 152 52.68 -29.72 54.30
C PRO A 152 52.88 -31.24 54.59
N GLN A 153 53.77 -31.97 53.88
CA GLN A 153 54.47 -33.11 54.48
C GLN A 153 55.76 -33.52 53.72
N SER A 154 56.77 -33.83 54.53
CA SER A 154 58.16 -34.27 54.28
C SER A 154 58.32 -35.73 53.80
N ASP A 155 59.47 -36.00 53.17
CA ASP A 155 60.19 -37.27 52.89
C ASP A 155 59.93 -38.44 53.86
N PRO A 156 60.06 -39.75 53.46
CA PRO A 156 61.37 -40.37 53.14
C PRO A 156 61.44 -41.52 52.10
N GLU A 157 62.61 -41.59 51.46
CA GLU A 157 63.51 -42.76 51.26
C GLU A 157 62.93 -44.15 50.86
N HIS A 158 63.32 -44.64 49.67
CA HIS A 158 63.21 -46.06 49.28
C HIS A 158 64.59 -46.58 48.82
N PRO A 159 65.00 -47.81 49.21
CA PRO A 159 66.38 -48.28 49.10
C PRO A 159 66.74 -48.83 47.71
N PRO A 160 68.04 -48.95 47.38
CA PRO A 160 68.52 -49.45 46.08
C PRO A 160 68.92 -50.94 46.09
N GLN A 161 69.23 -51.43 44.87
CA GLN A 161 69.82 -52.71 44.44
C GLN A 161 68.75 -53.80 44.13
N GLU A 162 68.72 -54.47 42.97
CA GLU A 162 69.81 -55.11 42.22
C GLU A 162 69.32 -55.52 40.79
N PRO A 163 70.21 -55.56 39.76
CA PRO A 163 70.08 -56.60 38.75
C PRO A 163 71.38 -57.36 38.48
N GLU A 164 71.27 -58.66 38.71
CA GLU A 164 71.84 -59.85 38.05
C GLU A 164 72.84 -59.69 36.88
N ILE A 165 74.10 -59.99 37.19
CA ILE A 165 75.13 -60.83 36.52
C ILE A 165 75.10 -61.02 34.97
N GLU A 166 76.13 -60.45 34.33
CA GLU A 166 77.18 -61.07 33.47
C GLU A 166 76.83 -62.22 32.50
N GLU A 167 77.03 -61.99 31.20
CA GLU A 167 78.02 -62.78 30.42
C GLU A 167 78.45 -62.03 29.13
N LEU A 168 79.63 -62.40 28.65
CA LEU A 168 80.63 -61.66 27.92
C LEU A 168 80.78 -62.18 26.47
N ASN A 169 80.63 -61.28 25.48
CA ASN A 169 81.44 -61.18 24.21
C ASN A 169 81.40 -62.38 23.21
N PRO A 170 82.06 -62.36 22.03
CA PRO A 170 82.48 -61.27 21.12
C PRO A 170 82.00 -61.45 19.66
N GLN A 171 81.95 -60.36 18.89
CA GLN A 171 82.54 -60.30 17.54
C GLN A 171 82.82 -58.83 17.16
N GLN A 172 84.14 -58.54 17.09
CA GLN A 172 84.91 -57.57 16.30
C GLN A 172 84.31 -56.25 15.81
#